data_AF-A0A544Z2W1-F1
#
_entry.id   AF-A0A544Z2W1-F1
#
_cell.length_a   1.000
_cell.length_b   1.000
_cell.length_c   1.000
_cell.angle_alpha   90.00
_cell.angle_beta   90.00
_cell.angle_gamma   90.00
#
_symmetry.space_group_name_H-M   'P 1'
#
loop_
_entity.id
_entity.type
_entity.pdbx_description
1 polymer ?
#
loop_
_entity_poly.entity_id
_entity_poly.type
_entity_poly.pdbx_seq_one_letter_code
_entity_poly.pdbx_strand_id
1 'polypeptide(L)'
;MGTEAGIARRPRVGPGSPGGDGGGLALLRDLHGLYLLATGCDLSWSVVAQAARGLRDDELLGLARHCAPETAVQLLWLRTRMHQAAPQVLVVPSASPQKGDKGRH
;
A
#
# COMPACT_ATOMS: atom_id res chain seq x y z
N MET A 1 17.27 -56.20 -19.48
CA MET A 1 17.85 -55.11 -18.66
C MET A 1 17.30 -53.80 -19.22
N GLY A 2 16.07 -53.45 -18.84
CA GLY A 2 15.35 -52.28 -19.33
C GLY A 2 15.23 -51.27 -18.20
N THR A 3 15.94 -50.17 -18.30
CA THR A 3 15.97 -49.10 -17.29
C THR A 3 14.98 -48.02 -17.71
N GLU A 4 13.71 -48.20 -17.35
CA GLU A 4 12.73 -47.10 -17.41
C GLU A 4 12.91 -46.25 -16.15
N ALA A 5 13.85 -45.30 -16.23
CA ALA A 5 13.93 -44.20 -15.28
C ALA A 5 12.70 -43.32 -15.48
N GLY A 6 11.64 -43.62 -14.73
CA GLY A 6 10.47 -42.77 -14.59
C GLY A 6 10.87 -41.43 -13.98
N ILE A 7 11.23 -40.48 -14.84
CA ILE A 7 11.42 -39.08 -14.47
C ILE A 7 10.04 -38.55 -14.09
N ALA A 8 9.75 -38.60 -12.79
CA ALA A 8 8.62 -37.94 -12.17
C ALA A 8 8.68 -36.46 -12.54
N ARG A 9 7.80 -36.08 -13.47
CA ARG A 9 7.61 -34.72 -13.94
C ARG A 9 7.17 -33.87 -12.74
N ARG A 10 8.11 -33.18 -12.11
CA ARG A 10 7.85 -32.21 -11.05
C ARG A 10 6.78 -31.22 -11.54
N PRO A 11 5.75 -30.92 -10.75
CA PRO A 11 4.82 -29.86 -11.11
C PRO A 11 5.63 -28.57 -11.25
N ARG A 12 5.63 -28.01 -12.46
CA ARG A 12 6.15 -26.66 -12.68
C ARG A 12 5.23 -25.74 -11.91
N VAL A 13 5.71 -25.14 -10.82
CA VAL A 13 5.12 -23.91 -10.30
C VAL A 13 5.22 -22.91 -11.45
N GLY A 14 4.11 -22.68 -12.13
CA GLY A 14 4.00 -21.58 -13.07
C GLY A 14 4.23 -20.28 -12.31
N PRO A 15 4.82 -19.24 -12.93
CA PRO A 15 4.84 -17.93 -12.32
C PRO A 15 3.40 -17.58 -11.93
N GLY A 16 3.18 -17.27 -10.65
CA GLY A 16 1.88 -16.82 -10.17
C GLY A 16 1.37 -15.74 -11.13
N SER A 17 0.15 -15.91 -11.63
CA SER A 17 -0.44 -15.01 -12.63
C SER A 17 -0.27 -13.56 -12.16
N PRO A 18 0.47 -12.69 -12.88
CA PRO A 18 0.79 -11.34 -12.43
C PRO A 18 -0.37 -10.39 -12.73
N GLY A 19 -1.57 -10.67 -12.22
CA GLY A 19 -2.74 -9.88 -12.63
C GLY A 19 -4.07 -10.28 -11.99
N GLY A 20 -4.08 -10.57 -10.70
CA GLY A 20 -5.33 -10.51 -9.94
C GLY A 20 -5.52 -9.10 -9.40
N ASP A 21 -6.67 -8.51 -9.65
CA ASP A 21 -7.16 -7.17 -9.28
C ASP A 21 -6.89 -6.73 -7.81
N GLY A 22 -6.44 -7.65 -6.95
CA GLY A 22 -6.03 -7.42 -5.57
C GLY A 22 -4.70 -6.71 -5.37
N GLY A 23 -3.78 -6.69 -6.35
CA GLY A 23 -2.47 -6.03 -6.19
C GLY A 23 -2.56 -4.51 -6.05
N GLY A 24 -3.40 -3.87 -6.87
CA GLY A 24 -3.64 -2.43 -6.79
C GLY A 24 -4.39 -2.03 -5.51
N LEU A 25 -5.36 -2.84 -5.08
CA LEU A 25 -6.10 -2.60 -3.84
C LEU A 25 -5.23 -2.80 -2.59
N ALA A 26 -4.34 -3.81 -2.59
CA ALA A 26 -3.35 -4.02 -1.54
C ALA A 26 -2.41 -2.82 -1.42
N LEU A 27 -1.85 -2.34 -2.54
CA LEU A 27 -1.01 -1.14 -2.55
C LEU A 27 -1.77 0.10 -2.03
N LEU A 28 -3.01 0.31 -2.44
CA LEU A 28 -3.81 1.45 -1.97
C LEU A 28 -4.08 1.36 -0.46
N ARG A 29 -4.32 0.16 0.07
CA ARG A 29 -4.45 -0.09 1.51
C ARG A 29 -3.14 0.21 2.25
N ASP A 30 -2.00 -0.22 1.72
CA ASP A 30 -0.70 0.02 2.33
C ASP A 30 -0.36 1.51 2.35
N LEU A 31 -0.62 2.23 1.26
CA LEU A 31 -0.45 3.69 1.20
C LEU A 31 -1.33 4.42 2.22
N HIS A 32 -2.58 3.98 2.39
CA HIS A 32 -3.47 4.54 3.40
C HIS A 32 -2.98 4.23 4.83
N GLY A 33 -2.55 3.00 5.09
CA GLY A 33 -1.96 2.62 6.38
C GLY A 33 -0.74 3.46 6.73
N LEU A 34 0.17 3.64 5.78
CA LEU A 34 1.34 4.51 5.95
C LEU A 34 0.96 5.98 6.17
N TYR A 35 -0.07 6.47 5.49
CA TYR A 35 -0.56 7.83 5.69
C TYR A 35 -1.05 8.03 7.14
N LEU A 36 -1.83 7.11 7.67
CA LEU A 36 -2.32 7.19 9.06
C LEU A 36 -1.16 7.14 10.08
N LEU A 37 -0.17 6.28 9.86
CA LEU A 37 1.03 6.22 10.70
C LEU A 37 1.83 7.53 10.64
N ALA A 38 2.03 8.08 9.45
CA ALA A 38 2.73 9.35 9.26
C ALA A 38 1.98 10.52 9.90
N THR A 39 0.63 10.53 9.86
CA THR A 39 -0.18 11.54 10.56
C THR A 39 -0.03 11.41 12.08
N GLY A 40 0.00 10.19 12.61
CA GLY A 40 0.29 9.96 14.02
C GLY A 40 1.69 10.45 14.44
N CYS A 41 2.69 10.27 13.57
CA CYS A 41 4.04 10.79 13.77
C CYS A 41 4.07 12.33 13.76
N ASP A 42 3.41 12.97 12.79
CA ASP A 42 3.30 14.43 12.69
C ASP A 42 2.64 15.06 13.93
N LEU A 43 1.56 14.43 14.43
CA LEU A 43 0.92 14.83 15.68
C LEU A 43 1.87 14.65 16.87
N SER A 44 2.62 13.56 16.90
CA SER A 44 3.60 13.29 17.96
C SER A 44 4.67 14.38 18.02
N TRP A 45 5.17 14.85 16.87
CA TRP A 45 6.09 16.00 16.84
C TRP A 45 5.47 17.29 17.33
N SER A 46 4.17 17.51 17.06
CA SER A 46 3.44 18.66 17.59
C SER A 46 3.36 18.63 19.12
N VAL A 47 3.02 17.47 19.70
CA VAL A 47 2.96 17.27 21.16
C VAL A 47 4.35 17.40 21.80
N VAL A 48 5.38 16.80 21.20
CA VAL A 48 6.77 16.93 21.66
C VAL A 48 7.21 18.40 21.66
N ALA A 49 6.91 19.14 20.60
CA ALA A 49 7.23 20.57 20.53
C ALA A 49 6.49 21.38 21.61
N GLN A 50 5.27 21.00 22.00
CA GLN A 50 4.57 21.64 23.12
C GLN A 50 5.25 21.33 24.46
N ALA A 51 5.59 20.06 24.70
CA ALA A 51 6.29 19.64 25.91
C ALA A 51 7.66 20.33 26.05
N ALA A 52 8.44 20.36 24.96
CA ALA A 52 9.75 21.02 24.93
C ALA A 52 9.67 22.50 25.31
N ARG A 53 8.67 23.24 24.79
CA ARG A 53 8.43 24.64 25.19
C ARG A 53 8.09 24.76 26.68
N GLY A 54 7.26 23.87 27.22
CA GLY A 54 6.91 23.85 28.64
C GLY A 54 8.11 23.59 29.55
N LEU A 55 9.03 22.73 29.11
CA LEU A 55 10.26 22.38 29.82
C LEU A 55 11.42 23.36 29.57
N ARG A 56 11.28 24.30 28.62
CA ARG A 56 12.38 25.16 28.12
C ARG A 56 13.57 24.35 27.58
N ASP A 57 13.27 23.25 26.90
CA ASP A 57 14.25 22.37 26.26
C ASP A 57 14.40 22.76 24.78
N ASP A 58 15.40 23.60 24.49
CA ASP A 58 15.65 24.11 23.14
C ASP A 58 16.19 23.04 22.19
N GLU A 59 16.89 22.03 22.69
CA GLU A 59 17.41 20.93 21.88
C GLU A 59 16.25 20.05 21.38
N LEU A 60 15.36 19.66 22.30
CA LEU A 60 14.17 18.87 21.95
C LEU A 60 13.21 19.65 21.04
N LEU A 61 13.07 20.96 21.26
CA LEU A 61 12.29 21.83 20.38
C LEU A 61 12.92 21.93 18.99
N GLY A 62 14.25 22.01 18.91
CA GLY A 62 15.00 21.98 17.65
C GLY A 62 14.78 20.68 16.88
N LEU A 63 14.87 19.53 17.57
CA LEU A 63 14.62 18.23 16.97
C LEU A 63 13.20 18.10 16.42
N ALA A 64 12.18 18.48 17.20
CA ALA A 64 10.79 18.42 16.75
C ALA A 64 10.53 19.33 15.53
N ARG A 65 11.14 20.52 15.50
CA ARG A 65 11.06 21.45 14.37
C ARG A 65 11.79 20.96 13.12
N HIS A 66 12.80 20.11 13.28
CA HIS A 66 13.51 19.50 12.16
C HIS A 66 12.72 18.33 11.57
N CYS A 67 12.20 17.43 12.41
CA CYS A 67 11.55 16.20 11.97
C CYS A 67 10.10 16.39 11.49
N ALA A 68 9.36 17.38 12.01
CA ALA A 68 7.98 17.64 11.58
C ALA A 68 7.88 17.99 10.07
N PRO A 69 8.69 18.92 9.52
CA PRO A 69 8.72 19.18 8.08
C PRO A 69 9.06 17.96 7.22
N GLU A 70 10.00 17.11 7.65
CA GLU A 70 10.33 15.89 6.93
C GLU A 70 9.13 14.94 6.86
N THR A 71 8.41 14.78 7.97
CA THR A 71 7.19 13.99 8.05
C THR A 71 6.09 14.57 7.16
N ALA A 72 5.95 15.90 7.11
CA ALA A 72 4.99 16.59 6.26
C ALA A 72 5.26 16.35 4.75
N VAL A 73 6.53 16.26 4.34
CA VAL A 73 6.90 15.88 2.96
C VAL A 73 6.42 14.45 2.65
N GLN A 74 6.59 13.51 3.59
CA GLN A 74 6.09 12.14 3.39
C GLN A 74 4.57 12.09 3.27
N LEU A 75 3.84 12.84 4.11
CA LEU A 75 2.39 12.96 4.04
C LEU A 75 1.92 13.50 2.68
N LEU A 76 2.59 14.52 2.15
CA LEU A 76 2.28 15.06 0.83
C LEU A 76 2.49 14.02 -0.28
N TRP A 77 3.61 13.30 -0.23
CA TRP A 77 3.91 12.25 -1.20
C TRP A 77 2.86 11.12 -1.13
N LEU A 78 2.52 10.64 0.07
CA LEU A 78 1.54 9.58 0.29
C LEU A 78 0.16 9.98 -0.26
N ARG A 79 -0.31 11.20 0.06
CA ARG A 79 -1.57 11.74 -0.47
C ARG A 79 -1.57 11.80 -1.99
N THR A 80 -0.48 12.28 -2.58
CA THR A 80 -0.32 12.40 -4.04
C THR A 80 -0.37 11.01 -4.70
N ARG A 81 0.34 10.03 -4.15
CA ARG A 81 0.35 8.65 -4.65
C ARG A 81 -1.01 7.97 -4.55
N MET A 82 -1.72 8.15 -3.44
CA MET A 82 -3.10 7.63 -3.30
C MET A 82 -4.04 8.23 -4.35
N HIS A 83 -3.96 9.55 -4.58
CA HIS A 83 -4.77 10.21 -5.61
C HIS A 83 -4.50 9.67 -7.03
N GLN A 84 -3.24 9.31 -7.33
CA GLN A 84 -2.86 8.72 -8.62
C GLN A 84 -3.35 7.27 -8.76
N ALA A 85 -3.26 6.48 -7.69
CA ALA A 85 -3.59 5.05 -7.72
C ALA A 85 -5.11 4.80 -7.65
N ALA A 86 -5.86 5.58 -6.86
CA ALA A 86 -7.25 5.30 -6.54
C ALA A 86 -8.17 5.15 -7.77
N PRO A 87 -8.11 6.01 -8.83
CA PRO A 87 -8.99 5.84 -9.99
C PRO A 87 -8.78 4.52 -10.72
N GLN A 88 -7.52 4.09 -10.89
CA GLN A 88 -7.18 2.88 -11.63
C GLN A 88 -7.57 1.60 -10.88
N VAL A 89 -7.55 1.67 -9.54
CA VAL A 89 -7.81 0.53 -8.66
C VAL A 89 -9.30 0.40 -8.34
N LEU A 90 -10.01 1.52 -8.18
CA LEU A 90 -11.39 1.53 -7.71
C LEU A 90 -12.42 1.53 -8.85
N VAL A 91 -12.03 1.92 -10.06
CA VAL A 91 -12.89 1.87 -11.25
C VAL A 91 -12.63 0.56 -12.00
N VAL A 92 -13.04 -0.56 -11.41
CA VAL A 92 -13.18 -1.84 -12.14
C VAL A 92 -14.65 -1.98 -12.50
N PRO A 93 -15.02 -2.16 -13.79
CA PRO A 93 -16.37 -2.51 -14.15
C PRO A 93 -16.73 -3.83 -13.45
N SER A 94 -17.75 -3.81 -12.59
CA SER A 94 -18.40 -5.05 -12.15
C SER A 94 -18.69 -5.88 -13.40
N ALA A 95 -18.10 -7.08 -13.46
CA ALA A 95 -18.12 -7.96 -14.62
C ALA A 95 -19.46 -7.87 -15.37
N SER A 96 -19.40 -7.50 -16.65
CA SER A 96 -20.56 -7.41 -17.52
C SER A 96 -21.35 -8.74 -17.47
N PRO A 97 -22.70 -8.69 -17.50
CA PRO A 97 -23.50 -9.90 -17.38
C PRO A 97 -23.12 -10.87 -18.49
N GLN A 98 -22.83 -12.10 -18.08
CA GLN A 98 -22.50 -13.24 -18.93
C GLN A 98 -23.56 -13.38 -20.03
N LYS A 99 -23.25 -12.92 -21.24
CA LYS A 99 -24.03 -13.16 -22.45
C LYS A 99 -23.92 -14.66 -22.76
N GLY A 100 -24.91 -15.43 -22.34
CA GLY A 100 -24.87 -16.89 -22.45
C GLY A 100 -26.18 -17.60 -22.14
N ASP A 101 -27.33 -17.07 -22.54
CA ASP A 101 -28.48 -17.93 -22.85
C ASP A 101 -28.73 -17.88 -24.36
N LYS A 102 -28.09 -18.80 -25.07
CA LYS A 102 -28.47 -19.17 -26.43
C LYS A 102 -28.48 -20.68 -26.52
N GLY A 103 -29.63 -21.25 -26.15
CA GLY A 103 -30.11 -22.51 -26.69
C GLY A 103 -30.35 -23.62 -25.67
N ARG A 104 -31.61 -23.80 -25.26
CA ARG A 104 -32.39 -25.04 -25.42
C ARG A 104 -33.76 -24.90 -24.78
N HIS A 105 -34.82 -24.80 -25.59
CA HIS A 105 -35.84 -25.84 -25.79
C HIS A 105 -36.97 -25.27 -26.64
#